data_AF-D2V266-F1
#
_entry.id   AF-D2V266-F1
#
_cell.length_a   1.000
_cell.length_b   1.000
_cell.length_c   1.000
_cell.angle_alpha   90.00
_cell.angle_beta   90.00
_cell.angle_gamma   90.00
#
_symmetry.space_group_name_H-M   'P 1'
#
loop_
_entity.id
_entity.type
_entity.pdbx_description
1 polymer ?
#
loop_
_entity_poly.entity_id
_entity_poly.type
_entity_poly.pdbx_seq_one_letter_code
_entity_poly.pdbx_strand_id
1 'polypeptide(L)'
;MLELKEEDDDILSNLMKDCVEICGKLRNIPVKGFGPLVEENSSTNLRGKFETYSEFISHTIKEQKFLLSKMDPSRGQILEEGMQQLEDFFSEPQNSFQILSNQKSSLTIVDVNPANFIISYPSQSIVMIDLEVLVGANELFVMGSWMANLYGTRAYSHFRKHWGFTMVKQEETLCIAFGLLRILNIMIHLGLNTELDLEDIKPFGNHLSFKTLILEFCNILKTSQPIKN
;
A
#
# COMPACT_ATOMS: atom_id res chain seq x y z
N MET A 1 -12.15 -11.00 -23.20
CA MET A 1 -10.90 -10.26 -22.91
C MET A 1 -10.90 -9.08 -23.87
N LEU A 2 -11.15 -7.86 -23.38
CA LEU A 2 -11.10 -6.66 -24.22
C LEU A 2 -9.63 -6.29 -24.36
N GLU A 3 -9.04 -6.51 -25.53
CA GLU A 3 -7.72 -6.01 -25.86
C GLU A 3 -7.83 -4.48 -26.04
N LEU A 4 -7.23 -3.77 -25.09
CA LEU A 4 -7.11 -2.31 -25.12
C LEU A 4 -6.11 -1.91 -26.23
N LYS A 5 -6.52 -1.02 -27.14
CA LYS A 5 -5.75 -0.49 -28.28
C LYS A 5 -4.68 0.51 -27.82
N GLU A 6 -3.78 0.95 -28.71
CA GLU A 6 -2.76 1.98 -28.38
C GLU A 6 -3.36 3.28 -27.81
N GLU A 7 -4.56 3.68 -28.26
CA GLU A 7 -5.31 4.82 -27.71
C GLU A 7 -5.62 4.69 -26.22
N ASP A 8 -5.65 3.46 -25.69
CA ASP A 8 -5.89 3.19 -24.28
C ASP A 8 -4.64 3.36 -23.41
N ASP A 9 -3.43 3.37 -24.01
CA ASP A 9 -2.18 3.58 -23.24
C ASP A 9 -2.02 5.05 -22.83
N ASP A 10 -2.38 5.98 -23.71
CA ASP A 10 -2.39 7.42 -23.40
C ASP A 10 -3.44 7.73 -22.33
N ILE A 11 -4.62 7.12 -22.41
CA ILE A 11 -5.67 7.23 -21.38
C ILE A 11 -5.15 6.71 -20.05
N LEU A 12 -4.56 5.50 -20.03
CA LEU A 12 -4.02 4.91 -18.80
C LEU A 12 -2.90 5.75 -18.20
N SER A 13 -2.01 6.29 -19.04
CA SER A 13 -0.94 7.19 -18.63
C SER A 13 -1.50 8.46 -17.99
N ASN A 14 -2.50 9.11 -18.60
CA ASN A 14 -3.14 10.30 -18.05
C ASN A 14 -3.85 10.01 -16.73
N LEU A 15 -4.54 8.88 -16.62
CA LEU A 15 -5.17 8.46 -15.37
C LEU A 15 -4.14 8.27 -14.25
N MET A 16 -3.02 7.62 -14.54
CA MET A 16 -1.95 7.45 -13.54
C MET A 16 -1.32 8.78 -13.16
N LYS A 17 -1.15 9.70 -14.10
CA LYS A 17 -0.67 11.06 -13.83
C LYS A 17 -1.59 11.78 -12.85
N ASP A 18 -2.89 11.76 -13.09
CA ASP A 18 -3.89 12.40 -12.22
C ASP A 18 -3.89 11.79 -10.81
N CYS A 19 -3.77 10.47 -10.70
CA CYS A 19 -3.63 9.78 -9.42
C CYS A 19 -2.38 10.24 -8.66
N VAL A 20 -1.23 10.35 -9.33
CA VAL A 20 0.00 10.89 -8.73
C VAL A 20 -0.17 12.34 -8.31
N GLU A 21 -0.82 13.18 -9.12
CA GLU A 21 -1.11 14.57 -8.77
C GLU A 21 -2.01 14.69 -7.52
N ILE A 22 -3.00 13.81 -7.36
CA ILE A 22 -3.82 13.73 -6.15
C ILE A 22 -2.95 13.38 -4.94
N CYS A 23 -2.10 12.34 -5.04
CA CYS A 23 -1.16 11.99 -3.97
C CYS A 23 -0.22 13.15 -3.63
N GLY A 24 0.24 13.91 -4.62
CA GLY A 24 1.07 15.10 -4.43
C GLY A 24 0.33 16.22 -3.69
N LYS A 25 -0.95 16.46 -4.02
CA LYS A 25 -1.79 17.44 -3.30
C LYS A 25 -2.01 17.03 -1.85
N LEU A 26 -2.30 15.76 -1.59
CA LEU A 26 -2.50 15.24 -0.23
C LEU A 26 -1.23 15.30 0.62
N ARG A 27 -0.06 15.03 0.02
CA ARG A 27 1.25 15.13 0.70
C ARG A 27 1.52 16.52 1.27
N ASN A 28 0.93 17.57 0.69
CA ASN A 28 1.08 18.94 1.18
C ASN A 28 0.20 19.25 2.41
N ILE A 29 -0.67 18.33 2.83
CA ILE A 29 -1.52 18.48 4.01
C ILE A 29 -0.83 17.77 5.18
N PRO A 30 -0.25 18.51 6.15
CA PRO A 30 0.47 17.90 7.25
C PRO A 30 -0.49 17.18 8.19
N VAL A 31 -0.07 16.00 8.67
CA VAL A 31 -0.79 15.23 9.70
C VAL A 31 0.16 15.02 10.87
N LYS A 32 -0.32 15.25 12.09
CA LYS A 32 0.44 14.92 13.30
C LYS A 32 0.29 13.42 13.60
N GLY A 33 1.40 12.68 13.67
CA GLY A 33 1.34 11.24 13.93
C GLY A 33 0.91 10.43 12.70
N PHE A 34 0.53 9.17 12.92
CA PHE A 34 0.39 8.15 11.88
C PHE A 34 -0.87 7.29 12.05
N GLY A 35 -1.27 6.61 10.98
CA GLY A 35 -2.43 5.72 10.94
C GLY A 35 -3.77 6.45 10.80
N PRO A 36 -4.89 5.77 11.13
CA PRO A 36 -6.24 6.32 10.99
C PRO A 36 -6.38 7.68 11.66
N LEU A 37 -7.12 8.58 11.00
CA LEU A 37 -7.37 9.91 11.53
C LEU A 37 -8.32 9.84 12.73
N VAL A 38 -8.03 10.65 13.74
CA VAL A 38 -8.87 10.78 14.95
C VAL A 38 -9.32 12.22 15.11
N GLU A 39 -10.53 12.41 15.63
CA GLU A 39 -11.02 13.74 15.98
C GLU A 39 -10.14 14.35 17.08
N GLU A 40 -9.58 15.53 16.82
CA GLU A 40 -8.94 16.36 17.83
C GLU A 40 -9.86 17.54 18.14
N ASN A 41 -9.94 17.94 19.41
CA ASN A 41 -10.81 19.03 19.89
C ASN A 41 -10.48 20.42 19.28
N SER A 42 -9.53 20.51 18.34
CA SER A 42 -9.21 21.73 17.58
C SER A 42 -9.38 21.48 16.09
N SER A 43 -10.26 22.25 15.44
CA SER A 43 -10.71 22.12 14.05
C SER A 43 -9.66 22.40 12.96
N THR A 44 -8.38 22.50 13.31
CA THR A 44 -7.32 22.95 12.38
C THR A 44 -6.18 21.96 12.16
N ASN A 45 -6.09 20.88 12.95
CA ASN A 45 -4.97 19.94 12.86
C ASN A 45 -5.47 18.49 12.68
N LEU A 46 -5.10 17.86 11.56
CA LEU A 46 -5.33 16.43 11.36
C LEU A 46 -4.32 15.63 12.20
N ARG A 47 -4.81 14.60 12.89
CA ARG A 47 -4.00 13.75 13.75
C ARG A 47 -4.24 12.28 13.45
N GLY A 48 -3.16 11.53 13.26
CA GLY A 48 -3.18 10.08 13.24
C GLY A 48 -3.24 9.50 14.66
N LYS A 49 -3.84 8.32 14.79
CA LYS A 49 -4.00 7.59 16.05
C LYS A 49 -2.68 7.30 16.79
N PHE A 50 -1.58 7.13 16.06
CA PHE A 50 -0.27 6.74 16.61
C PHE A 50 0.70 7.92 16.60
N GLU A 51 1.55 8.05 17.61
CA GLU A 51 2.51 9.15 17.66
C GLU A 51 3.71 8.88 16.75
N THR A 52 4.14 7.62 16.71
CA THR A 52 5.28 7.20 15.88
C THR A 52 4.88 6.21 14.81
N TYR A 53 5.67 6.16 13.74
CA TYR A 53 5.48 5.19 12.67
C TYR A 53 5.71 3.75 13.15
N SER A 54 6.64 3.57 14.08
CA SER A 54 6.93 2.26 14.70
C SER A 54 5.72 1.70 15.44
N GLU A 55 5.05 2.54 16.23
CA GLU A 55 3.81 2.17 16.91
C GLU A 55 2.72 1.79 15.92
N PHE A 56 2.55 2.57 14.85
CA PHE A 56 1.57 2.29 13.81
C PHE A 56 1.82 0.92 13.16
N ILE A 57 3.02 0.67 12.62
CA ILE A 57 3.33 -0.60 11.94
C ILE A 57 3.26 -1.78 12.90
N SER A 58 3.80 -1.65 14.12
CA SER A 58 3.76 -2.72 15.12
C SER A 58 2.33 -3.06 15.52
N HIS A 59 1.48 -2.03 15.67
CA HIS A 59 0.06 -2.23 15.95
C HIS A 59 -0.64 -2.94 14.79
N THR A 60 -0.44 -2.49 13.56
CA THR A 60 -1.05 -3.09 12.36
C THR A 60 -0.62 -4.55 12.21
N ILE A 61 0.68 -4.87 12.34
CA ILE A 61 1.16 -6.26 12.25
C ILE A 61 0.53 -7.12 13.35
N LYS A 62 0.46 -6.63 14.59
CA LYS A 62 -0.15 -7.36 15.70
C LYS A 62 -1.65 -7.61 15.47
N GLU A 63 -2.37 -6.61 14.99
CA GLU A 63 -3.80 -6.72 14.65
C GLU A 63 -4.02 -7.74 13.53
N GLN A 64 -3.21 -7.70 12.46
CA GLN A 64 -3.29 -8.69 11.39
C GLN A 64 -2.98 -10.11 11.85
N LYS A 65 -1.96 -10.30 12.70
CA LYS A 65 -1.67 -11.63 13.28
C LYS A 65 -2.83 -12.13 14.13
N PHE A 66 -3.46 -11.25 14.90
CA PHE A 66 -4.65 -11.60 15.67
C PHE A 66 -5.81 -12.03 14.75
N LEU A 67 -6.09 -11.27 13.69
CA LEU A 67 -7.13 -11.61 12.72
C LEU A 67 -6.83 -12.91 11.98
N LEU A 68 -5.58 -13.11 11.55
CA LEU A 68 -5.11 -14.34 10.91
C LEU A 68 -5.31 -15.56 11.82
N SER A 69 -5.08 -15.41 13.14
CA SER A 69 -5.33 -16.49 14.12
C SER A 69 -6.80 -16.89 14.27
N LYS A 70 -7.74 -16.09 13.73
CA LYS A 70 -9.17 -16.42 13.69
C LYS A 70 -9.58 -17.15 12.41
N MET A 71 -8.70 -17.24 11.43
CA MET A 71 -8.96 -17.89 10.17
C MET A 71 -8.73 -19.41 10.28
N ASP A 72 -9.35 -20.19 9.39
CA ASP A 72 -9.05 -21.61 9.24
C ASP A 72 -7.55 -21.78 8.88
N PRO A 73 -6.76 -22.53 9.68
CA PRO A 73 -5.34 -22.74 9.43
C PRO A 73 -5.03 -23.29 8.04
N SER A 74 -5.93 -24.10 7.46
CA SER A 74 -5.74 -24.67 6.12
C SER A 74 -5.73 -23.62 5.00
N ARG A 75 -6.29 -22.43 5.25
CA ARG A 75 -6.33 -21.30 4.32
C ARG A 75 -5.25 -20.26 4.61
N GLY A 76 -4.55 -20.37 5.74
CA GLY A 76 -3.70 -19.32 6.31
C GLY A 76 -2.21 -19.45 6.03
N GLN A 77 -1.70 -20.61 5.61
CA GLN A 77 -0.26 -20.88 5.60
C GLN A 77 0.57 -19.82 4.86
N ILE A 78 0.18 -19.45 3.63
CA ILE A 78 0.93 -18.44 2.86
C ILE A 78 0.86 -17.04 3.49
N LEU A 79 -0.25 -16.73 4.18
CA LEU A 79 -0.41 -15.47 4.90
C LEU A 79 0.44 -15.45 6.17
N GLU A 80 0.55 -16.59 6.86
CA GLU A 80 1.44 -16.75 8.02
C GLU A 80 2.91 -16.57 7.62
N GLU A 81 3.33 -17.17 6.50
CA GLU A 81 4.68 -16.99 5.95
C GLU A 81 4.95 -15.52 5.59
N GLY A 82 3.99 -14.85 4.95
CA GLY A 82 4.09 -13.43 4.63
C GLY A 82 4.16 -12.53 5.87
N MET A 83 3.34 -12.82 6.89
CA MET A 83 3.34 -12.07 8.15
C MET A 83 4.65 -12.26 8.92
N GLN A 84 5.18 -13.48 8.97
CA GLN A 84 6.48 -13.75 9.59
C GLN A 84 7.59 -12.98 8.87
N GLN A 85 7.58 -12.99 7.53
CA GLN A 85 8.59 -12.27 6.75
C GLN A 85 8.56 -10.75 6.98
N LEU A 86 7.38 -10.15 7.19
CA LEU A 86 7.26 -8.74 7.56
C LEU A 86 7.79 -8.46 8.96
N GLU A 87 7.45 -9.31 9.93
CA GLU A 87 7.91 -9.17 11.30
C GLU A 87 9.44 -9.26 11.37
N ASP A 88 10.03 -10.25 10.72
CA ASP A 88 11.48 -10.39 10.59
C ASP A 88 12.07 -9.13 9.96
N PHE A 89 11.52 -8.69 8.82
CA PHE A 89 12.01 -7.50 8.11
C PHE A 89 12.03 -6.23 8.98
N PHE A 90 10.94 -5.93 9.72
CA PHE A 90 10.84 -4.74 10.55
C PHE A 90 11.55 -4.87 11.91
N SER A 91 11.89 -6.09 12.34
CA SER A 91 12.65 -6.33 13.58
C SER A 91 14.15 -6.03 13.43
N GLU A 92 14.67 -6.07 12.19
CA GLU A 92 16.07 -5.81 11.87
C GLU A 92 16.44 -4.33 12.09
N PRO A 93 17.42 -4.01 12.96
CA PRO A 93 17.80 -2.63 13.31
C PRO A 93 18.22 -1.77 12.10
N GLN A 94 18.73 -2.39 11.05
CA GLN A 94 19.16 -1.72 9.83
C GLN A 94 18.00 -1.40 8.88
N ASN A 95 16.92 -2.18 8.94
CA ASN A 95 15.63 -1.89 8.30
C ASN A 95 14.72 -1.04 9.20
N SER A 96 15.26 -0.60 10.34
CA SER A 96 14.50 0.05 11.38
C SER A 96 13.90 1.37 10.92
N PHE A 97 12.91 1.77 11.71
CA PHE A 97 12.24 3.04 11.70
C PHE A 97 13.15 4.28 11.72
N GLN A 98 14.48 4.19 11.73
CA GLN A 98 15.38 5.34 11.59
C GLN A 98 15.29 6.04 10.22
N ILE A 99 15.11 5.29 9.13
CA ILE A 99 14.83 5.90 7.81
C ILE A 99 13.48 6.61 7.85
N LEU A 100 12.53 6.05 8.58
CA LEU A 100 11.14 6.49 8.67
C LEU A 100 10.95 7.60 9.73
N SER A 101 11.84 7.73 10.72
CA SER A 101 11.73 8.68 11.83
C SER A 101 12.01 10.11 11.42
N ASN A 102 12.73 10.30 10.31
CA ASN A 102 12.98 11.61 9.71
C ASN A 102 11.91 12.01 8.69
N GLN A 103 11.00 11.10 8.33
CA GLN A 103 9.96 11.37 7.35
C GLN A 103 8.75 12.02 8.02
N LYS A 104 8.31 13.15 7.45
CA LYS A 104 7.11 13.86 7.92
C LYS A 104 5.87 13.07 7.50
N SER A 105 4.92 12.93 8.43
CA SER A 105 3.61 12.39 8.12
C SER A 105 2.76 13.42 7.38
N SER A 106 2.03 12.94 6.39
CA SER A 106 1.11 13.73 5.58
C SER A 106 -0.18 12.96 5.37
N LEU A 107 -1.22 13.68 4.97
CA LEU A 107 -2.47 13.04 4.58
C LEU A 107 -2.23 12.19 3.34
N THR A 108 -2.76 10.98 3.33
CA THR A 108 -2.62 10.10 2.19
C THR A 108 -3.71 9.04 2.07
N ILE A 109 -3.82 8.44 0.89
CA ILE A 109 -4.75 7.38 0.51
C ILE A 109 -4.04 6.04 0.67
N VAL A 110 -4.66 5.11 1.40
CA VAL A 110 -4.08 3.77 1.61
C VAL A 110 -4.93 2.66 1.03
N ASP A 111 -6.20 2.93 0.75
CA ASP A 111 -7.01 2.06 -0.08
C ASP A 111 -7.21 2.65 -1.47
N VAL A 112 -6.25 2.33 -2.32
CA VAL A 112 -6.25 2.74 -3.71
C VAL A 112 -6.99 1.70 -4.54
N ASN A 113 -8.29 1.62 -4.34
CA ASN A 113 -9.18 0.85 -5.19
C ASN A 113 -9.66 1.76 -6.34
N PRO A 114 -9.59 1.35 -7.62
CA PRO A 114 -10.20 2.09 -8.73
C PRO A 114 -11.66 2.49 -8.49
N ALA A 115 -12.41 1.70 -7.70
CA ALA A 115 -13.78 2.02 -7.30
C ALA A 115 -13.90 3.32 -6.46
N ASN A 116 -12.82 3.75 -5.81
CA ASN A 116 -12.78 4.96 -5.00
C ASN A 116 -12.55 6.23 -5.84
N PHE A 117 -12.45 6.09 -7.16
CA PHE A 117 -12.19 7.17 -8.11
C PHE A 117 -13.30 7.25 -9.16
N ILE A 118 -13.87 8.44 -9.34
CA ILE A 118 -14.77 8.77 -10.44
C ILE A 118 -13.99 9.54 -11.49
N ILE A 119 -14.03 9.07 -12.73
CA ILE A 119 -13.50 9.81 -13.88
C ILE A 119 -14.65 10.64 -14.46
N SER A 120 -14.58 11.96 -14.32
CA SER A 120 -15.56 12.87 -14.91
C SER A 120 -15.32 13.01 -16.42
N TYR A 121 -16.35 12.83 -17.24
CA TYR A 121 -16.28 13.07 -18.69
C TYR A 121 -17.11 14.32 -19.04
N PRO A 122 -16.64 15.24 -19.93
CA PRO A 122 -15.46 15.14 -20.80
C PRO A 122 -14.15 15.66 -20.19
N SER A 123 -14.17 16.19 -18.96
CA SER A 123 -12.99 16.81 -18.34
C SER A 123 -11.83 15.85 -18.07
N GLN A 124 -12.09 14.54 -18.09
CA GLN A 124 -11.18 13.45 -17.69
C GLN A 124 -10.60 13.59 -16.28
N SER A 125 -11.14 14.50 -15.47
CA SER A 125 -10.65 14.77 -14.13
C SER A 125 -11.05 13.64 -13.17
N ILE A 126 -10.09 13.14 -12.40
CA ILE A 126 -10.33 12.15 -11.35
C ILE A 126 -10.82 12.83 -10.06
N VAL A 127 -11.94 12.36 -9.54
CA VAL A 127 -12.48 12.73 -8.23
C VAL A 127 -12.44 11.52 -7.31
N MET A 128 -11.78 11.64 -6.16
CA MET A 128 -11.83 10.62 -5.11
C MET A 128 -13.11 10.76 -4.30
N ILE A 129 -13.82 9.66 -4.08
CA ILE A 129 -15.14 9.67 -3.42
C ILE A 129 -15.13 9.05 -2.03
N ASP A 130 -14.24 8.10 -1.78
CA ASP A 130 -14.08 7.51 -0.46
C ASP A 130 -13.00 8.31 0.29
N LEU A 131 -13.39 8.96 1.39
CA LEU A 131 -12.48 9.70 2.26
C LEU A 131 -12.12 8.90 3.52
N GLU A 132 -12.80 7.79 3.81
CA GLU A 132 -12.51 6.93 4.96
C GLU A 132 -11.17 6.19 4.80
N VAL A 133 -10.68 6.15 3.56
CA VAL A 133 -9.37 5.59 3.16
C VAL A 133 -8.20 6.53 3.44
N LEU A 134 -8.45 7.71 4.01
CA LEU A 134 -7.43 8.70 4.31
C LEU A 134 -6.80 8.47 5.69
N VAL A 135 -5.47 8.45 5.73
CA VAL A 135 -4.69 8.27 6.96
C VAL A 135 -3.49 9.22 7.00
N GLY A 136 -2.87 9.35 8.17
CA GLY A 136 -1.54 9.94 8.30
C GLY A 136 -0.46 8.91 7.98
N ALA A 137 0.31 9.08 6.91
CA ALA A 137 1.47 8.25 6.65
C ALA A 137 2.55 9.00 5.86
N ASN A 138 3.72 8.36 5.70
CA ASN A 138 4.75 8.85 4.80
C ASN A 138 4.48 8.43 3.34
N GLU A 139 5.21 9.01 2.40
CA GLU A 139 5.05 8.75 0.97
C GLU A 139 5.32 7.30 0.56
N LEU A 140 6.26 6.63 1.22
CA LEU A 140 6.63 5.25 0.92
C LEU A 140 5.47 4.28 1.20
N PHE A 141 4.67 4.54 2.24
CA PHE A 141 3.50 3.73 2.57
C PHE A 141 2.43 3.79 1.48
N VAL A 142 2.22 4.98 0.91
CA VAL A 142 1.30 5.23 -0.21
C VAL A 142 1.73 4.45 -1.43
N MET A 143 3.03 4.51 -1.72
CA MET A 143 3.62 3.82 -2.86
C MET A 143 3.51 2.31 -2.70
N GLY A 144 3.76 1.79 -1.49
CA GLY A 144 3.52 0.38 -1.20
C GLY A 144 2.06 -0.02 -1.43
N SER A 145 1.11 0.83 -1.03
CA SER A 145 -0.33 0.58 -1.27
C SER A 145 -0.68 0.56 -2.76
N TRP A 146 -0.09 1.45 -3.57
CA TRP A 146 -0.22 1.40 -5.03
C TRP A 146 0.45 0.16 -5.62
N MET A 147 1.64 -0.21 -5.14
CA MET A 147 2.36 -1.41 -5.57
C MET A 147 1.54 -2.67 -5.34
N ALA A 148 0.89 -2.80 -4.18
CA ALA A 148 0.03 -3.94 -3.85
C ALA A 148 -1.08 -4.19 -4.89
N ASN A 149 -1.56 -3.13 -5.55
CA ASN A 149 -2.65 -3.20 -6.52
C ASN A 149 -2.14 -3.28 -7.96
N LEU A 150 -1.12 -2.49 -8.29
CA LEU A 150 -0.69 -2.29 -9.67
C LEU A 150 0.48 -3.18 -10.09
N TYR A 151 1.28 -3.71 -9.16
CA TYR A 151 2.54 -4.37 -9.52
C TYR A 151 2.32 -5.51 -10.55
N GLY A 152 3.13 -5.52 -11.61
CA GLY A 152 2.96 -6.46 -12.74
C GLY A 152 1.92 -6.03 -13.78
N THR A 153 1.26 -4.89 -13.64
CA THR A 153 0.35 -4.33 -14.65
C THR A 153 1.01 -3.24 -15.49
N ARG A 154 0.41 -2.91 -16.64
CA ARG A 154 0.79 -1.72 -17.44
C ARG A 154 0.58 -0.40 -16.69
N ALA A 155 -0.38 -0.35 -15.76
CA ALA A 155 -0.62 0.85 -14.96
C ALA A 155 0.58 1.17 -14.05
N TYR A 156 1.29 0.14 -13.58
CA TYR A 156 2.44 0.31 -12.70
C TYR A 156 3.62 1.02 -13.35
N SER A 157 3.91 0.75 -14.63
CA SER A 157 4.99 1.44 -15.34
C SER A 157 4.69 2.93 -15.52
N HIS A 158 3.44 3.27 -15.86
CA HIS A 158 2.98 4.67 -15.95
C HIS A 158 2.98 5.36 -14.60
N PHE A 159 2.49 4.69 -13.55
CA PHE A 159 2.53 5.19 -12.17
C PHE A 159 3.97 5.54 -11.75
N ARG A 160 4.93 4.61 -11.95
CA ARG A 160 6.35 4.85 -11.63
C ARG A 160 6.92 6.03 -12.41
N LYS A 161 6.60 6.12 -13.72
CA LYS A 161 7.07 7.20 -14.58
C LYS A 161 6.59 8.57 -14.05
N HIS A 162 5.30 8.71 -13.76
CA HIS A 162 4.70 9.98 -13.31
C HIS A 162 5.07 10.34 -11.88
N TRP A 163 5.26 9.35 -11.01
CA TRP A 163 5.76 9.59 -9.65
C TRP A 163 7.19 10.17 -9.63
N GLY A 164 7.95 10.01 -10.73
CA GLY A 164 9.30 10.55 -10.86
C GLY A 164 10.37 9.67 -10.21
N PHE A 165 10.26 8.35 -10.38
CA PHE A 165 11.06 7.35 -9.66
C PHE A 165 12.59 7.51 -9.86
N THR A 166 13.28 7.97 -8.82
CA THR A 166 14.71 7.69 -8.58
C THR A 166 14.92 7.27 -7.13
N MET A 167 14.20 6.23 -6.71
CA MET A 167 14.37 5.69 -5.37
C MET A 167 15.72 5.02 -5.23
N VAL A 168 16.34 5.22 -4.07
CA VAL A 168 17.45 4.35 -3.68
C VAL A 168 16.87 2.97 -3.32
N LYS A 169 17.66 1.91 -3.52
CA LYS A 169 17.23 0.51 -3.30
C LYS A 169 16.51 0.29 -1.95
N GLN A 170 16.89 1.04 -0.92
CA GLN A 170 16.31 0.97 0.42
C GLN A 170 14.83 1.41 0.45
N GLU A 171 14.50 2.51 -0.21
CA GLU A 171 13.12 3.02 -0.29
C GLU A 171 12.23 2.07 -1.08
N GLU A 172 12.77 1.46 -2.14
CA GLU A 172 12.07 0.44 -2.92
C GLU A 172 11.77 -0.80 -2.05
N THR A 173 12.75 -1.31 -1.29
CA THR A 173 12.53 -2.42 -0.34
C THR A 173 11.47 -2.06 0.71
N LEU A 174 11.45 -0.82 1.23
CA LEU A 174 10.41 -0.37 2.16
C LEU A 174 9.03 -0.31 1.49
N CYS A 175 8.92 0.21 0.27
CA CYS A 175 7.67 0.20 -0.49
C CYS A 175 7.16 -1.23 -0.70
N ILE A 176 8.06 -2.19 -0.98
CA ILE A 176 7.71 -3.61 -1.12
C ILE A 176 7.19 -4.17 0.21
N ALA A 177 7.82 -3.85 1.33
CA ALA A 177 7.33 -4.26 2.65
C ALA A 177 5.93 -3.71 2.94
N PHE A 178 5.68 -2.43 2.63
CA PHE A 178 4.34 -1.85 2.77
C PHE A 178 3.33 -2.44 1.79
N GLY A 179 3.75 -2.77 0.57
CA GLY A 179 2.92 -3.49 -0.39
C GLY A 179 2.54 -4.88 0.10
N LEU A 180 3.49 -5.62 0.67
CA LEU A 180 3.23 -6.93 1.27
C LEU A 180 2.25 -6.80 2.45
N LEU A 181 2.43 -5.81 3.33
CA LEU A 181 1.50 -5.54 4.42
C LEU A 181 0.08 -5.25 3.90
N ARG A 182 -0.05 -4.45 2.84
CA ARG A 182 -1.36 -4.15 2.23
C ARG A 182 -2.00 -5.40 1.65
N ILE A 183 -1.24 -6.22 0.92
CA ILE A 183 -1.75 -7.48 0.36
C ILE A 183 -2.25 -8.40 1.47
N LEU A 184 -1.48 -8.56 2.55
CA LEU A 184 -1.86 -9.40 3.68
C LEU A 184 -3.13 -8.87 4.36
N ASN A 185 -3.26 -7.55 4.55
CA ASN A 185 -4.49 -6.95 5.08
C ASN A 185 -5.72 -7.31 4.22
N ILE A 186 -5.61 -7.22 2.89
CA ILE A 186 -6.69 -7.56 1.96
C ILE A 186 -7.03 -9.04 2.08
N MET A 187 -6.02 -9.90 2.01
CA MET A 187 -6.22 -11.36 1.99
C MET A 187 -6.75 -11.91 3.31
N ILE A 188 -6.28 -11.39 4.45
CA ILE A 188 -6.81 -11.74 5.77
C ILE A 188 -8.28 -11.32 5.87
N HIS A 189 -8.61 -10.10 5.43
CA HIS A 189 -9.99 -9.64 5.42
C HIS A 189 -10.89 -10.52 4.53
N LEU A 190 -10.45 -10.84 3.31
CA LEU A 190 -11.21 -11.71 2.41
C LEU A 190 -11.34 -13.14 2.96
N GLY A 191 -10.29 -13.69 3.56
CA GLY A 191 -10.31 -15.03 4.15
C GLY A 191 -11.24 -15.16 5.35
N LEU A 192 -11.40 -14.08 6.12
CA LEU A 192 -12.35 -14.03 7.24
C LEU A 192 -13.80 -13.82 6.81
N ASN A 193 -14.03 -13.10 5.72
CA ASN A 193 -15.36 -12.64 5.34
C ASN A 193 -15.95 -13.33 4.09
N THR A 194 -15.20 -14.24 3.46
CA THR A 194 -15.63 -14.93 2.24
C THR A 194 -15.21 -16.40 2.21
N GLU A 195 -15.96 -17.21 1.46
CA GLU A 195 -15.64 -18.61 1.16
C GLU A 195 -14.78 -18.76 -0.10
N LEU A 196 -14.29 -17.65 -0.67
CA LEU A 196 -13.49 -17.68 -1.90
C LEU A 196 -12.17 -18.42 -1.68
N ASP A 197 -11.73 -19.12 -2.72
CA ASP A 197 -10.37 -19.68 -2.75
C ASP A 197 -9.36 -18.53 -2.79
N LEU A 198 -8.57 -18.41 -1.73
CA LEU A 198 -7.58 -17.35 -1.57
C LEU A 198 -6.42 -17.48 -2.57
N GLU A 199 -6.19 -18.65 -3.15
CA GLU A 199 -5.07 -18.85 -4.08
C GLU A 199 -5.30 -18.14 -5.44
N ASP A 200 -6.56 -18.02 -5.84
CA ASP A 200 -6.96 -17.51 -7.15
C ASP A 200 -7.35 -16.02 -7.16
N ILE A 201 -7.44 -15.39 -5.98
CA ILE A 201 -7.83 -13.97 -5.88
C ILE A 201 -6.72 -13.09 -6.45
N LYS A 202 -7.12 -12.16 -7.32
CA LYS A 202 -6.22 -11.21 -7.99
C LYS A 202 -6.57 -9.77 -7.61
N PRO A 203 -5.58 -8.86 -7.52
CA PRO A 203 -5.86 -7.43 -7.56
C PRO A 203 -6.62 -7.07 -8.85
N PHE A 204 -7.41 -6.01 -8.80
CA PHE A 204 -8.24 -5.59 -9.93
C PHE A 204 -7.40 -5.35 -11.20
N GLY A 205 -7.76 -6.01 -12.30
CA GLY A 205 -7.07 -5.87 -13.58
C GLY A 205 -5.67 -6.49 -13.62
N ASN A 206 -5.27 -7.24 -12.59
CA ASN A 206 -3.97 -7.89 -12.53
C ASN A 206 -4.03 -9.34 -13.01
N HIS A 207 -2.97 -9.78 -13.70
CA HIS A 207 -2.85 -11.15 -14.18
C HIS A 207 -2.27 -12.09 -13.11
N LEU A 208 -1.50 -11.55 -12.16
CA LEU A 208 -0.94 -12.25 -11.00
C LEU A 208 -1.96 -12.34 -9.87
N SER A 209 -1.96 -13.45 -9.12
CA SER A 209 -2.75 -13.55 -7.89
C SER A 209 -2.02 -12.91 -6.71
N PHE A 210 -2.77 -12.58 -5.65
CA PHE A 210 -2.17 -12.11 -4.41
C PHE A 210 -1.18 -13.12 -3.82
N LYS A 211 -1.43 -14.42 -3.94
CA LYS A 211 -0.48 -15.48 -3.56
C LYS A 211 0.86 -15.32 -4.30
N THR A 212 0.83 -15.10 -5.61
CA THR A 212 2.06 -14.88 -6.39
C THR A 212 2.80 -13.61 -5.93
N LEU A 213 2.08 -12.52 -5.71
CA LEU A 213 2.66 -11.27 -5.24
C LEU A 213 3.27 -11.39 -3.84
N ILE A 214 2.63 -12.12 -2.92
CA ILE A 214 3.19 -12.42 -1.59
C ILE A 214 4.52 -13.14 -1.73
N LEU A 215 4.58 -14.21 -2.53
CA LEU A 215 5.81 -14.98 -2.73
C LEU A 215 6.93 -14.13 -3.33
N GLU A 216 6.61 -13.29 -4.32
CA GLU A 216 7.58 -12.40 -4.96
C GLU A 216 8.11 -11.35 -3.99
N PHE A 217 7.23 -10.67 -3.25
CA PHE A 217 7.62 -9.65 -2.29
C PHE A 217 8.41 -10.26 -1.13
N CYS A 218 8.00 -11.41 -0.61
CA CYS A 218 8.76 -12.16 0.39
C CYS A 218 10.17 -12.51 -0.11
N ASN A 219 10.31 -12.98 -1.36
CA ASN A 219 11.62 -13.28 -1.93
C ASN A 219 12.51 -12.04 -2.06
N ILE A 220 11.94 -10.89 -2.46
CA ILE A 220 12.69 -9.64 -2.53
C ILE A 220 13.13 -9.20 -1.14
N LEU A 221 12.25 -9.27 -0.12
CA LEU A 221 12.61 -8.92 1.25
C LEU A 221 13.70 -9.85 1.81
N LYS A 222 13.66 -11.15 1.53
CA LYS A 222 14.69 -12.14 1.96
C LYS A 222 16.06 -11.89 1.32
N THR A 223 16.08 -11.51 0.04
CA THR A 223 17.32 -11.35 -0.74
C THR A 223 17.87 -9.92 -0.70
N SER A 224 17.10 -8.98 -0.15
CA SER A 224 17.58 -7.65 0.14
C SER A 224 18.69 -7.74 1.19
N GLN A 225 19.92 -7.38 0.81
CA GLN A 225 21.04 -7.37 1.75
C GLN A 225 20.70 -6.49 2.96
N PRO A 226 21.14 -6.88 4.17
CA PRO A 226 21.03 -6.01 5.33
C PRO A 226 21.70 -4.67 5.02
N ILE A 227 20.98 -3.59 5.31
CA ILE A 227 21.41 -2.22 5.08
C ILE A 227 22.76 -2.00 5.77
N LYS A 228 23.80 -1.70 4.99
CA LYS A 228 25.11 -1.28 5.52
C LYS A 228 25.11 0.24 5.61
N ASN A 229 25.38 0.76 6.81
CA ASN A 229 25.65 2.17 7.08
C ASN A 229 26.85 2.69 6.29
#